data_AF-A0A485B187-F1
#
_entry.id   AF-A0A485B187-F1
#
_cell.length_a   1.000
_cell.length_b   1.000
_cell.length_c   1.000
_cell.angle_alpha   90.00
_cell.angle_beta   90.00
_cell.angle_gamma   90.00
#
_symmetry.space_group_name_H-M   'P 1'
#
loop_
_entity.id
_entity.type
_entity.pdbx_description
1 polymer ?
#
loop_
_entity_poly.entity_id
_entity_poly.type
_entity_poly.pdbx_seq_one_letter_code
_entity_poly.pdbx_strand_id
1 'polypeptide(L)'
;MHKKGWYQGDTISVGIGQGYWIATPIQMVKAMVALLNNGRVIPPHLLKDEESGKTLIPYRQPAHETQIADAASPYWALVRQAMFGMANAENGTGYKFFHTAAYGIAAKSGTSQSV
;
A
#
# COMPACT_ATOMS: atom_id res chain seq x y z
N MET A 1 -4.04 -31.55 8.51
CA MET A 1 -4.08 -30.11 8.81
C MET A 1 -5.49 -29.77 9.26
N HIS A 2 -5.65 -29.29 10.49
CA HIS A 2 -6.94 -29.27 11.20
C HIS A 2 -8.01 -28.43 10.50
N LYS A 3 -9.11 -29.06 10.08
CA LYS A 3 -10.36 -28.39 9.67
C LYS A 3 -11.08 -27.82 10.90
N LYS A 4 -10.52 -26.77 11.51
CA LYS A 4 -11.25 -25.95 12.49
C LYS A 4 -11.95 -24.82 11.74
N GLY A 5 -13.18 -24.50 12.12
CA GLY A 5 -13.94 -23.39 11.53
C GLY A 5 -13.31 -22.04 11.86
N TRP A 6 -13.72 -20.99 11.14
CA TRP A 6 -13.30 -19.62 11.43
C TRP A 6 -13.97 -19.14 12.72
N TYR A 7 -13.19 -18.66 13.68
CA TYR A 7 -13.71 -18.09 14.91
C TYR A 7 -13.66 -16.56 14.84
N GLN A 8 -14.56 -15.88 15.57
CA GLN A 8 -14.61 -14.42 15.58
C GLN A 8 -13.28 -13.77 16.01
N GLY A 9 -12.51 -14.46 16.87
CA GLY A 9 -11.17 -14.02 17.30
C GLY A 9 -10.16 -13.97 16.16
N ASP A 10 -10.30 -14.81 15.13
CA ASP A 10 -9.38 -14.83 13.99
C ASP A 10 -9.48 -13.54 13.16
N THR A 11 -10.69 -12.97 13.06
CA THR A 11 -10.94 -11.69 12.38
C THR A 11 -10.23 -10.51 13.05
N ILE A 12 -10.13 -10.52 14.39
CA ILE A 12 -9.58 -9.38 15.15
C ILE A 12 -8.09 -9.18 14.82
N SER A 13 -7.31 -10.27 14.81
CA SER A 13 -5.88 -10.22 14.46
C SER A 13 -5.65 -9.77 13.02
N VAL A 14 -6.48 -10.25 12.09
CA VAL A 14 -6.44 -9.86 10.68
C VAL A 14 -6.69 -8.36 10.51
N GLY A 15 -7.57 -7.76 11.31
CA GLY A 15 -7.88 -6.32 11.26
C GLY A 15 -6.68 -5.39 11.49
N ILE A 16 -5.63 -5.86 12.18
CA ILE A 16 -4.38 -5.12 12.41
C ILE A 16 -3.20 -5.66 11.60
N GLY A 17 -3.44 -6.56 10.65
CA GLY A 17 -2.41 -7.16 9.79
C GLY A 17 -1.55 -8.23 10.49
N GLN A 18 -2.09 -8.91 11.50
CA GLN A 18 -1.42 -10.01 12.22
C GLN A 18 -2.18 -11.33 12.04
N GLY A 19 -1.69 -12.39 12.69
CA GLY A 19 -2.28 -13.73 12.65
C GLY A 19 -2.06 -14.39 11.29
N TYR A 20 -3.15 -14.77 10.62
CA TYR A 20 -3.09 -15.44 9.31
C TYR A 20 -2.78 -14.50 8.14
N TRP A 21 -2.69 -13.19 8.37
CA TRP A 21 -2.34 -12.22 7.33
C TRP A 21 -0.82 -12.18 7.12
N ILE A 22 -0.38 -12.63 5.96
CA ILE A 22 1.00 -12.54 5.49
C ILE A 22 1.04 -11.86 4.12
N ALA A 23 1.99 -10.95 3.94
CA ALA A 23 2.17 -10.21 2.70
C ALA A 23 3.67 -10.03 2.40
N THR A 24 4.00 -10.00 1.11
CA THR A 24 5.36 -9.69 0.65
C THR A 24 5.57 -8.18 0.52
N PRO A 25 6.81 -7.67 0.57
CA PRO A 25 7.09 -6.26 0.37
C PRO A 25 6.53 -5.70 -0.96
N ILE A 26 6.59 -6.49 -2.04
CA ILE A 26 6.05 -6.07 -3.33
C ILE A 26 4.51 -5.97 -3.33
N GLN A 27 3.83 -6.80 -2.54
CA GLN A 27 2.38 -6.66 -2.33
C GLN A 27 2.04 -5.40 -1.55
N MET A 28 2.86 -5.03 -0.55
CA MET A 28 2.70 -3.75 0.16
C MET A 28 2.88 -2.55 -0.77
N VAL A 29 3.88 -2.58 -1.65
CA VAL A 29 4.08 -1.53 -2.68
C VAL A 29 2.85 -1.42 -3.58
N LYS A 30 2.34 -2.54 -4.10
CA LYS A 30 1.14 -2.56 -4.94
C LYS A 30 -0.08 -1.94 -4.24
N ALA A 31 -0.30 -2.30 -2.97
CA ALA A 31 -1.41 -1.75 -2.18
C ALA A 31 -1.23 -0.24 -1.91
N MET A 32 -0.02 0.20 -1.58
CA MET A 32 0.30 1.61 -1.36
C MET A 32 0.08 2.45 -2.63
N VAL A 33 0.53 1.97 -3.79
CA VAL A 33 0.32 2.65 -5.07
C VAL A 33 -1.18 2.75 -5.39
N ALA A 34 -1.96 1.71 -5.13
CA ALA A 34 -3.41 1.77 -5.32
C ALA A 34 -4.08 2.84 -4.41
N LEU A 35 -3.66 2.93 -3.14
CA LEU A 35 -4.14 3.96 -2.21
C LEU A 35 -3.79 5.38 -2.68
N LEU A 36 -2.58 5.59 -3.19
CA LEU A 36 -2.14 6.89 -3.71
C LEU A 36 -2.90 7.29 -4.97
N ASN A 37 -3.32 6.33 -5.79
CA ASN A 37 -4.05 6.55 -7.04
C ASN A 37 -5.57 6.39 -6.91
N ASN A 38 -6.14 6.69 -5.73
CA ASN A 38 -7.59 6.64 -5.47
C ASN A 38 -8.25 5.31 -5.90
N GLY A 39 -7.58 4.19 -5.63
CA GLY A 39 -8.07 2.85 -5.94
C GLY A 39 -7.66 2.30 -7.31
N ARG A 40 -7.04 3.10 -8.19
CA ARG A 40 -6.51 2.60 -9.46
C ARG A 40 -5.30 1.72 -9.21
N VAL A 41 -5.41 0.44 -9.57
CA VAL A 41 -4.35 -0.55 -9.35
C VAL A 41 -3.35 -0.51 -10.50
N ILE A 42 -2.11 -0.19 -10.18
CA ILE A 42 -0.99 -0.19 -11.12
C ILE A 42 -0.08 -1.38 -10.78
N PRO A 43 0.06 -2.38 -11.67
CA PRO A 43 0.96 -3.49 -11.43
C PRO A 43 2.41 -3.01 -11.33
N PRO A 44 3.16 -3.39 -10.27
CA PRO A 44 4.58 -3.06 -10.21
C PRO A 44 5.34 -3.82 -11.30
N HIS A 45 6.16 -3.10 -12.06
CA HIS A 45 6.98 -3.67 -13.14
C HIS A 45 8.38 -3.04 -13.12
N LEU A 46 9.36 -3.79 -13.63
CA LEU A 46 10.74 -3.30 -13.81
C LEU A 46 11.02 -2.91 -15.27
N LEU A 47 10.44 -3.64 -16.22
CA LEU A 47 10.62 -3.38 -17.65
C LEU A 47 10.02 -2.02 -17.99
N LYS A 48 10.84 -1.10 -18.50
CA LYS A 48 10.40 0.19 -18.99
C LYS A 48 10.17 0.15 -20.50
N ASP A 49 11.21 -0.20 -21.24
CA ASP A 49 11.23 -0.29 -22.70
C ASP A 49 12.00 -1.56 -23.11
N GLU A 50 11.59 -2.18 -24.20
CA GLU A 50 12.29 -3.26 -24.89
C GLU A 50 12.96 -2.70 -26.14
N GLU A 51 14.25 -2.99 -26.33
CA GLU A 51 15.00 -2.58 -27.51
C GLU A 51 14.93 -3.66 -28.59
N SER A 52 14.42 -3.30 -29.77
CA SER A 52 14.35 -4.17 -30.95
C SER A 52 15.04 -3.47 -32.13
N GLY A 53 16.34 -3.70 -32.27
CA GLY A 53 17.17 -3.06 -33.28
C GLY A 53 17.28 -1.55 -33.05
N LYS A 54 16.65 -0.73 -33.91
CA LYS A 54 16.60 0.74 -33.76
C LYS A 54 15.29 1.23 -33.11
N THR A 55 14.42 0.32 -32.70
CA THR A 55 13.09 0.63 -32.18
C THR A 55 13.07 0.40 -30.67
N LEU A 56 12.54 1.37 -29.93
CA LEU A 56 12.20 1.22 -28.50
C LEU A 56 10.71 0.93 -28.39
N ILE A 57 10.35 -0.19 -27.77
CA ILE A 57 8.98 -0.63 -27.54
C ILE A 57 8.67 -0.43 -26.05
N PRO A 58 7.83 0.54 -25.67
CA PRO A 58 7.52 0.78 -24.26
C PRO A 58 6.68 -0.35 -23.68
N TYR A 59 6.90 -0.64 -22.40
CA TYR A 59 6.07 -1.56 -21.63
C TYR A 59 4.61 -1.09 -21.64
N ARG A 60 3.70 -2.03 -21.91
CA ARG A 60 2.26 -1.80 -21.85
C ARG A 60 1.69 -2.58 -20.68
N GLN A 61 1.00 -1.86 -19.81
CA GLN A 61 0.24 -2.50 -18.74
C GLN A 61 -0.83 -3.43 -19.34
N PRO A 62 -1.21 -4.52 -18.64
CA PRO A 62 -2.30 -5.38 -19.06
C PRO A 62 -3.58 -4.58 -19.27
N ALA A 63 -4.37 -4.93 -20.29
CA ALA A 63 -5.52 -4.14 -20.75
C ALA A 63 -6.65 -3.98 -19.70
N HIS A 64 -6.66 -4.80 -18.65
CA HIS A 64 -7.67 -4.74 -17.61
C HIS A 64 -7.25 -3.81 -16.48
N GLU A 65 -7.72 -2.57 -16.54
CA GLU A 65 -7.61 -1.64 -15.42
C GLU A 65 -8.45 -2.16 -14.26
N THR A 66 -7.81 -2.40 -13.11
CA THR A 66 -8.51 -2.78 -11.88
C THR A 66 -8.69 -1.51 -11.04
N GLN A 67 -9.95 -1.21 -10.71
CA GLN A 67 -10.32 -0.10 -9.84
C GLN A 67 -10.89 -0.68 -8.54
N ILE A 68 -10.32 -0.27 -7.40
CA ILE A 68 -10.84 -0.61 -6.08
C ILE A 68 -11.79 0.52 -5.66
N ALA A 69 -13.07 0.20 -5.45
CA ALA A 69 -14.10 1.15 -5.04
C ALA A 69 -14.22 2.40 -5.95
N ASP A 70 -15.05 3.36 -5.56
CA ASP A 70 -15.20 4.61 -6.31
C ASP A 70 -13.96 5.51 -6.13
N ALA A 71 -13.39 5.98 -7.24
CA ALA A 71 -12.26 6.90 -7.25
C ALA A 71 -12.62 8.29 -6.69
N ALA A 72 -13.89 8.69 -6.77
CA ALA A 72 -14.38 9.95 -6.21
C ALA A 72 -14.61 9.90 -4.68
N SER A 73 -14.43 8.73 -4.06
CA SER A 73 -14.63 8.56 -2.63
C SER A 73 -13.72 9.49 -1.80
N PRO A 74 -14.26 10.21 -0.82
CA PRO A 74 -13.46 11.10 0.03
C PRO A 74 -12.50 10.33 0.95
N TYR A 75 -12.73 9.01 1.14
CA TYR A 75 -11.92 8.18 2.03
C TYR A 75 -10.45 8.08 1.58
N TRP A 76 -10.19 8.17 0.27
CA TRP A 76 -8.81 8.18 -0.24
C TRP A 76 -8.00 9.34 0.31
N ALA A 77 -8.57 10.55 0.28
CA ALA A 77 -7.93 11.75 0.81
C ALA A 77 -7.84 11.70 2.34
N LEU A 78 -8.89 11.23 3.01
CA LEU A 78 -8.91 11.06 4.47
C LEU A 78 -7.77 10.18 4.97
N VAL A 79 -7.56 9.02 4.34
CA VAL A 79 -6.50 8.09 4.74
C VAL A 79 -5.11 8.70 4.49
N ARG A 80 -4.88 9.33 3.33
CA ARG A 80 -3.61 10.01 3.05
C ARG A 80 -3.33 11.15 4.04
N GLN A 81 -4.35 11.91 4.42
CA GLN A 81 -4.22 12.96 5.43
C GLN A 81 -3.86 12.39 6.80
N ALA A 82 -4.45 11.26 7.19
CA ALA A 82 -4.09 10.58 8.43
C ALA A 82 -2.63 10.06 8.40
N MET A 83 -2.16 9.56 7.25
CA MET A 83 -0.75 9.18 7.07
C MET A 83 0.21 10.37 7.13
N PHE A 84 -0.21 11.52 6.60
CA PHE A 84 0.53 12.77 6.77
C PHE A 84 0.58 13.18 8.25
N GLY A 85 -0.55 13.10 8.96
CA GLY A 85 -0.62 13.34 10.41
C GLY A 85 0.29 12.41 11.21
N MET A 86 0.35 11.11 10.87
CA MET A 86 1.24 10.17 11.53
C MET A 86 2.73 10.58 11.43
N ALA A 87 3.12 11.23 10.34
CA ALA A 87 4.49 11.67 10.09
C ALA A 87 4.79 13.09 10.60
N ASN A 88 3.79 13.99 10.67
CA ASN A 88 4.02 15.43 10.89
C ASN A 88 3.25 16.02 12.07
N ALA A 89 2.22 15.37 12.61
CA ALA A 89 1.53 15.84 13.81
C ALA A 89 2.30 15.42 15.06
N GLU A 90 2.28 16.23 16.12
CA GLU A 90 3.03 15.98 17.37
C GLU A 90 2.67 14.65 18.04
N ASN A 91 1.43 14.18 17.86
CA ASN A 91 0.95 12.89 18.36
C ASN A 91 1.19 11.71 17.38
N GLY A 92 1.79 11.98 16.22
CA GLY A 92 2.09 10.99 15.21
C GLY A 92 3.25 10.08 15.63
N THR A 93 3.10 8.76 15.44
CA THR A 93 4.17 7.80 15.78
C THR A 93 5.43 7.98 14.95
N GLY A 94 5.33 8.62 13.78
CA GLY A 94 6.44 8.97 12.90
C GLY A 94 7.00 10.36 13.13
N TYR A 95 6.39 11.19 14.00
CA TYR A 95 6.71 12.61 14.14
C TYR A 95 8.21 12.86 14.23
N LYS A 96 8.86 12.26 15.22
CA LYS A 96 10.30 12.39 15.52
C LYS A 96 11.24 12.07 14.35
N PHE A 97 10.77 11.35 13.33
CA PHE A 97 11.57 10.92 12.19
C PHE A 97 11.36 11.78 10.95
N PHE A 98 10.17 12.35 10.78
CA PHE A 98 9.77 12.92 9.48
C PHE A 98 9.42 14.42 9.54
N HIS A 99 9.10 14.97 10.72
CA HIS A 99 8.54 16.32 10.83
C HIS A 99 9.46 17.47 10.38
N THR A 100 10.78 17.23 10.29
CA THR A 100 11.78 18.22 9.86
C THR A 100 12.15 18.10 8.38
N ALA A 101 11.57 17.16 7.65
CA ALA A 101 11.87 16.98 6.24
C ALA A 101 11.51 18.24 5.44
N ALA A 102 12.36 18.60 4.46
CA ALA A 102 12.13 19.75 3.59
C ALA A 102 10.89 19.61 2.69
N TYR A 103 10.34 18.40 2.57
CA TYR A 103 9.14 18.08 1.81
C TYR A 103 8.14 17.31 2.68
N GLY A 104 6.86 17.41 2.36
CA GLY A 104 5.81 16.71 3.10
C GLY A 104 5.90 15.19 2.94
N ILE A 105 6.10 14.49 4.06
CA ILE A 105 6.12 13.02 4.10
C ILE A 105 4.78 12.52 4.65
N ALA A 106 4.16 11.55 3.97
CA ALA A 106 3.06 10.77 4.52
C ALA A 106 3.53 9.33 4.71
N ALA A 107 3.37 8.79 5.92
CA ALA A 107 3.93 7.49 6.26
C ALA A 107 2.99 6.67 7.14
N LYS A 108 3.25 5.37 7.21
CA LYS A 108 2.67 4.48 8.21
C LYS A 108 3.69 3.39 8.54
N SER A 109 3.93 3.18 9.83
CA SER A 109 4.77 2.10 10.34
C SER A 109 3.93 0.90 10.75
N GLY A 110 4.58 -0.27 10.81
CA GLY A 110 4.05 -1.51 11.38
C GLY A 110 5.20 -2.31 11.98
N THR A 111 4.89 -3.11 12.99
CA THR A 111 5.83 -4.05 13.60
C THR A 111 5.28 -5.45 13.42
N SER A 112 6.10 -6.35 12.90
CA SER A 112 5.79 -7.78 12.81
C SER A 112 6.74 -8.53 13.72
N GLN A 113 6.25 -9.59 14.34
CA GLN A 113 7.14 -10.55 14.99
C GLN A 113 7.78 -11.41 13.90
N SER A 114 9.09 -11.58 13.97
CA SER A 114 9.78 -12.64 13.22
C SER A 114 9.50 -13.95 13.93
N VAL A 115 9.09 -14.96 13.16
CA VAL A 115 9.12 -16.36 13.59
C VAL A 115 10.55 -16.87 13.52
#